data_AF-A0A420CXF5-F1
#
_entry.id   AF-A0A420CXF5-F1
#
_cell.length_a   1.000
_cell.length_b   1.000
_cell.length_c   1.000
_cell.angle_alpha   90.00
_cell.angle_beta   90.00
_cell.angle_gamma   90.00
#
_symmetry.space_group_name_H-M   'P 1'
#
loop_
_entity.id
_entity.type
_entity.pdbx_description
1 polymer ?
#
loop_
_entity_poly.entity_id
_entity_poly.type
_entity_poly.pdbx_seq_one_letter_code
_entity_poly.pdbx_strand_id
1 'polypeptide(L)'
;MKKVILILSGFAVIHSCEKNDGKQINVENRKPDTLAIPKNEKNQIATTENVDYCYLNVLAKDSMILSYKIVNGQVSGKLAYKNFEKDSSTGDVSGTVAGDTLKLNYKYMSEGTTSEREVYFLQDSGVLLEGIGNYSDNSSPKQVYVSSKAVNYSKGRRLTPADCKEFK
;
A
#
# COMPACT_ATOMS: atom_id res chain seq x y z
N MET A 1 60.95 4.82 -32.09
CA MET A 1 60.04 5.08 -33.22
C MET A 1 58.70 5.55 -32.66
N LYS A 2 58.43 6.85 -32.75
CA LYS A 2 57.20 7.50 -32.28
C LYS A 2 56.08 7.25 -33.30
N LYS A 3 54.90 6.84 -32.85
CA LYS A 3 53.65 7.02 -33.60
C LYS A 3 52.64 7.66 -32.66
N VAL A 4 52.49 8.96 -32.83
CA VAL A 4 51.43 9.79 -32.23
C VAL A 4 50.33 9.84 -33.28
N ILE A 5 49.12 9.43 -32.93
CA ILE A 5 47.91 9.72 -33.72
C ILE A 5 46.99 10.53 -32.83
N LEU A 6 46.98 11.83 -33.10
CA LEU A 6 46.01 12.82 -32.67
C LEU A 6 44.78 12.69 -33.57
N ILE A 7 43.61 12.42 -33.00
CA ILE A 7 42.34 12.82 -33.61
C ILE A 7 41.53 13.59 -32.56
N LEU A 8 41.29 14.84 -32.93
CA LEU A 8 40.54 15.89 -32.28
C LEU A 8 39.04 15.75 -32.63
N SER A 9 38.20 16.37 -31.80
CA SER A 9 36.86 16.91 -32.12
C SER A 9 35.65 15.98 -32.02
N GLY A 10 34.74 16.34 -31.11
CA GLY A 10 33.35 15.88 -31.14
C GLY A 10 32.57 16.04 -29.84
N PHE A 11 32.57 17.21 -29.20
CA PHE A 11 31.62 17.52 -28.12
C PHE A 11 30.23 17.67 -28.73
N ALA A 12 29.31 16.74 -28.44
CA ALA A 12 27.88 16.90 -28.69
C ALA A 12 27.16 16.83 -27.33
N VAL A 13 26.89 18.00 -26.75
CA VAL A 13 26.00 18.14 -25.61
C VAL A 13 24.57 18.22 -26.15
N ILE A 14 23.84 17.11 -26.09
CA ILE A 14 22.38 17.14 -26.24
C ILE A 14 21.75 17.32 -24.87
N HIS A 15 21.34 18.56 -24.60
CA HIS A 15 20.36 18.87 -23.56
C HIS A 15 19.00 18.35 -24.04
N SER A 16 18.41 17.41 -23.31
CA SER A 16 16.99 17.07 -23.44
C SER A 16 16.37 17.11 -22.05
N CYS A 17 15.85 18.28 -21.68
CA CYS A 17 14.80 18.35 -20.68
C CYS A 17 13.46 18.30 -21.42
N GLU A 18 12.68 17.26 -21.16
CA GLU A 18 11.23 17.37 -21.26
C GLU A 18 10.64 16.82 -19.96
N LYS A 19 10.10 17.75 -19.16
CA LYS A 19 9.23 17.42 -18.04
C LYS A 19 7.93 16.92 -18.63
N ASN A 20 7.67 15.63 -18.49
CA ASN A 20 6.34 15.08 -18.71
C ASN A 20 5.47 15.40 -17.49
N ASP A 21 4.93 16.62 -17.47
CA ASP A 21 3.74 16.93 -16.68
C ASP A 21 2.55 16.29 -17.40
N GLY A 22 2.28 15.02 -17.07
CA GLY A 22 1.13 14.27 -17.54
C GLY A 22 -0.18 14.83 -16.99
N LYS A 23 -0.63 15.97 -17.54
CA LYS A 23 -2.00 16.47 -17.38
C LYS A 23 -2.82 16.00 -18.57
N GLN A 24 -3.41 14.81 -18.46
CA GLN A 24 -4.41 14.37 -19.43
C GLN A 24 -5.84 14.71 -18.97
N ILE A 25 -6.32 15.80 -19.55
CA ILE A 25 -7.60 16.04 -20.24
C ILE A 25 -8.87 15.45 -19.62
N ASN A 26 -9.74 16.39 -19.25
CA ASN A 26 -11.20 16.31 -19.21
C ASN A 26 -11.77 15.42 -20.34
N VAL A 27 -12.46 14.34 -19.97
CA VAL A 27 -13.42 13.66 -20.85
C VAL A 27 -14.81 13.97 -20.31
N GLU A 28 -15.35 15.05 -20.85
CA GLU A 28 -16.75 15.44 -20.89
C GLU A 28 -17.62 14.29 -21.48
N ASN A 29 -18.74 14.02 -20.80
CA ASN A 29 -19.96 13.36 -21.25
C ASN A 29 -19.96 11.86 -21.63
N ARG A 30 -20.24 11.03 -20.61
CA ARG A 30 -21.27 9.97 -20.70
C ARG A 30 -22.17 9.99 -19.45
N LYS A 31 -23.42 10.41 -19.61
CA LYS A 31 -24.59 9.94 -18.83
C LYS A 31 -25.20 8.78 -19.64
N PRO A 32 -25.74 7.67 -19.09
CA PRO A 32 -26.70 7.55 -17.96
C PRO A 32 -26.26 6.46 -16.95
N ASP A 33 -26.84 6.16 -15.80
CA ASP A 33 -28.08 6.52 -15.11
C ASP A 33 -27.83 6.47 -13.59
N THR A 34 -28.67 7.22 -12.88
CA THR A 34 -28.64 7.54 -11.45
C THR A 34 -28.56 6.32 -10.52
N LEU A 35 -27.43 6.18 -9.83
CA LEU A 35 -27.43 6.01 -8.37
C LEU A 35 -26.67 7.20 -7.80
N ALA A 36 -27.40 8.19 -7.33
CA ALA A 36 -26.84 9.33 -6.63
C ALA A 36 -26.15 8.83 -5.35
N ILE A 37 -24.83 8.65 -5.40
CA ILE A 37 -24.02 8.57 -4.19
C ILE A 37 -23.98 10.00 -3.63
N PRO A 38 -24.52 10.26 -2.42
CA PRO A 38 -24.50 11.58 -1.85
C PRO A 38 -23.04 12.05 -1.70
N LYS A 39 -22.74 13.23 -2.24
CA LYS A 39 -21.41 13.87 -2.26
C LYS A 39 -20.92 14.33 -0.88
N ASN A 40 -21.33 13.65 0.19
CA ASN A 40 -20.99 13.95 1.56
C ASN A 40 -20.84 12.69 2.43
N GLU A 41 -20.55 11.54 1.82
CA GLU A 41 -20.11 10.38 2.57
C GLU A 41 -18.66 10.64 3.00
N LYS A 42 -18.47 10.93 4.29
CA LYS A 42 -17.13 10.88 4.88
C LYS A 42 -16.57 9.49 4.54
N ASN A 43 -15.29 9.43 4.16
CA ASN A 43 -14.54 8.23 3.74
C ASN A 43 -14.38 7.20 4.89
N GLN A 44 -15.43 6.98 5.69
CA GLN A 44 -15.40 6.18 6.91
C GLN A 44 -15.64 4.72 6.58
N ILE A 45 -14.92 3.86 7.28
CA ILE A 45 -15.07 2.41 7.16
C ILE A 45 -16.25 2.00 8.06
N ALA A 46 -17.20 1.26 7.48
CA ALA A 46 -18.33 0.73 8.25
C ALA A 46 -17.85 -0.27 9.31
N THR A 47 -18.35 -0.14 10.55
CA THR A 47 -17.82 -0.89 11.70
C THR A 47 -18.67 -2.10 12.11
N THR A 48 -19.84 -2.29 11.51
CA THR A 48 -20.79 -3.36 11.89
C THR A 48 -20.90 -4.46 10.82
N GLU A 49 -20.01 -4.47 9.83
CA GLU A 49 -20.12 -5.35 8.67
C GLU A 49 -19.36 -6.67 8.80
N ASN A 50 -20.07 -7.76 9.07
CA ASN A 50 -19.51 -9.11 9.08
C ASN A 50 -19.37 -9.69 7.66
N VAL A 51 -18.65 -9.00 6.79
CA VAL A 51 -18.34 -9.42 5.40
C VAL A 51 -16.84 -9.54 5.21
N ASP A 52 -16.43 -10.39 4.26
CA ASP A 52 -15.03 -10.52 3.85
C ASP A 52 -14.64 -9.36 2.92
N TYR A 53 -13.59 -8.63 3.28
CA TYR A 53 -12.92 -7.66 2.41
C TYR A 53 -11.58 -8.21 1.96
N CYS A 54 -11.26 -8.10 0.67
CA CYS A 54 -9.99 -8.53 0.14
C CYS A 54 -9.38 -7.49 -0.79
N TYR A 55 -8.07 -7.32 -0.64
CA TYR A 55 -7.31 -6.28 -1.31
C TYR A 55 -5.98 -6.86 -1.81
N LEU A 56 -5.59 -6.43 -3.01
CA LEU A 56 -4.38 -6.86 -3.69
C LEU A 56 -3.59 -5.66 -4.17
N ASN A 57 -2.27 -5.70 -3.99
CA ASN A 57 -1.32 -4.90 -4.75
C ASN A 57 -0.35 -5.86 -5.44
N VAL A 58 -0.09 -5.63 -6.73
CA VAL A 58 0.97 -6.31 -7.50
C VAL A 58 1.92 -5.25 -8.01
N LEU A 59 3.21 -5.39 -7.70
CA LEU A 59 4.28 -4.50 -8.15
C LEU A 59 5.40 -5.35 -8.74
N ALA A 60 5.49 -5.37 -10.07
CA ALA A 60 6.37 -6.27 -10.81
C ALA A 60 6.16 -7.75 -10.38
N LYS A 61 7.14 -8.35 -9.69
CA LYS A 61 7.06 -9.74 -9.22
C LYS A 61 6.63 -9.85 -7.75
N ASP A 62 6.50 -8.73 -7.05
CA ASP A 62 6.05 -8.71 -5.67
C ASP A 62 4.52 -8.55 -5.60
N SER A 63 3.91 -9.09 -4.56
CA SER A 63 2.50 -8.86 -4.26
C SER A 63 2.25 -8.68 -2.77
N MET A 64 1.16 -7.99 -2.44
CA MET A 64 0.66 -7.82 -1.09
C MET A 64 -0.84 -8.12 -1.09
N ILE A 65 -1.25 -9.01 -0.19
CA ILE A 65 -2.64 -9.45 -0.07
C ILE A 65 -3.09 -9.19 1.35
N LEU A 66 -4.20 -8.47 1.50
CA LEU A 66 -4.87 -8.26 2.78
C LEU A 66 -6.30 -8.79 2.66
N SER A 67 -6.69 -9.69 3.55
CA SER A 67 -8.07 -10.11 3.74
C SER A 67 -8.50 -9.87 5.18
N TYR A 68 -9.67 -9.30 5.41
CA TYR A 68 -10.17 -9.04 6.75
C TYR A 68 -11.69 -8.99 6.84
N LYS A 69 -12.20 -9.08 8.06
CA LYS A 69 -13.59 -8.83 8.45
C LYS A 69 -13.64 -7.80 9.56
N ILE A 70 -14.78 -7.12 9.69
CA ILE A 70 -15.03 -6.18 10.77
C ILE A 70 -16.24 -6.66 11.58
N VAL A 71 -16.09 -6.84 12.89
CA VAL A 71 -17.22 -7.17 13.75
C VAL A 71 -17.19 -6.23 14.93
N ASN A 72 -18.19 -5.34 15.01
CA ASN A 72 -18.32 -4.34 16.07
C ASN A 72 -17.05 -3.47 16.24
N GLY A 73 -16.48 -3.00 15.13
CA GLY A 73 -15.27 -2.18 15.08
C GLY A 73 -13.96 -2.94 15.24
N GLN A 74 -14.01 -4.23 15.57
CA GLN A 74 -12.84 -5.09 15.69
C GLN A 74 -12.51 -5.70 14.32
N VAL A 75 -11.25 -5.57 13.91
CA VAL A 75 -10.74 -6.11 12.66
C VAL A 75 -10.02 -7.42 12.94
N SER A 76 -10.25 -8.43 12.11
CA SER A 76 -9.51 -9.70 12.11
C SER A 76 -9.29 -10.18 10.68
N GLY A 77 -8.15 -10.80 10.38
CA GLY A 77 -7.84 -11.17 9.01
C GLY A 77 -6.45 -11.77 8.81
N LYS A 78 -5.98 -11.78 7.56
CA LYS A 78 -4.65 -12.23 7.16
C LYS A 78 -3.96 -11.18 6.28
N LEU A 79 -2.65 -11.08 6.42
CA LEU A 79 -1.80 -10.24 5.61
C LEU A 79 -0.61 -11.04 5.09
N ALA A 80 -0.35 -10.94 3.80
CA ALA A 80 0.77 -11.57 3.13
C ALA A 80 1.57 -10.54 2.32
N TYR A 81 2.86 -10.45 2.60
CA TYR A 81 3.85 -9.82 1.74
C TYR A 81 4.57 -10.94 0.98
N LYS A 82 4.31 -11.05 -0.32
CA LYS A 82 4.95 -12.02 -1.21
C LYS A 82 6.01 -11.29 -2.01
N ASN A 83 7.25 -11.39 -1.59
CA ASN A 83 8.39 -10.76 -2.24
C ASN A 83 9.16 -11.79 -3.07
N PHE A 84 9.60 -11.41 -4.28
CA PHE A 84 10.34 -12.30 -5.16
C PHE A 84 11.81 -12.44 -4.76
N GLU A 85 12.45 -11.32 -4.42
CA GLU A 85 13.90 -11.26 -4.12
C GLU A 85 14.22 -11.21 -2.62
N LYS A 86 13.23 -10.87 -1.80
CA LYS A 86 13.32 -10.80 -0.34
C LYS A 86 12.48 -11.89 0.28
N ASP A 87 12.65 -12.10 1.58
CA ASP A 87 11.80 -13.02 2.31
C ASP A 87 10.34 -12.55 2.30
N SER A 88 9.47 -13.51 2.01
CA SER A 88 8.03 -13.33 2.10
C SER A 88 7.58 -13.56 3.54
N SER A 89 6.53 -12.85 3.95
CA SER A 89 5.90 -13.06 5.26
C SER A 89 4.40 -13.23 5.09
N THR A 90 3.81 -14.11 5.89
CA THR A 90 2.35 -14.28 5.98
C THR A 90 1.98 -14.46 7.44
N GLY A 91 0.84 -13.89 7.84
CA GLY A 91 0.43 -13.88 9.23
C GLY A 91 -0.97 -13.34 9.41
N ASP A 92 -1.40 -13.34 10.67
CA ASP A 92 -2.71 -12.84 11.06
C ASP A 92 -2.65 -11.34 11.34
N VAL A 93 -3.74 -10.63 11.04
CA VAL A 93 -3.94 -9.24 11.45
C VAL A 93 -5.09 -9.14 12.44
N SER A 94 -4.92 -8.31 13.45
CA SER A 94 -5.99 -7.95 14.39
C SER A 94 -5.90 -6.47 14.72
N GLY A 95 -7.02 -5.80 14.97
CA GLY A 95 -6.98 -4.36 15.22
C GLY A 95 -8.34 -3.70 15.27
N THR A 96 -8.38 -2.41 14.94
CA THR A 96 -9.60 -1.60 15.01
C THR A 96 -9.73 -0.65 13.82
N VAL A 97 -10.95 -0.18 13.60
CA VAL A 97 -11.25 0.94 12.69
C VAL A 97 -11.19 2.25 13.47
N ALA A 98 -10.51 3.24 12.91
CA ALA A 98 -10.48 4.62 13.41
C ALA A 98 -10.81 5.60 12.27
N GLY A 99 -12.10 5.86 12.06
CA GLY A 99 -12.58 6.73 10.98
C GLY A 99 -12.38 6.05 9.60
N ASP A 100 -11.46 6.59 8.81
CA ASP A 100 -11.05 6.09 7.50
C ASP A 100 -9.83 5.15 7.58
N THR A 101 -9.31 4.90 8.77
CA THR A 101 -8.03 4.18 8.94
C THR A 101 -8.23 2.83 9.64
N LEU A 102 -7.70 1.76 9.03
CA LEU A 102 -7.49 0.47 9.69
C LEU A 102 -6.19 0.52 10.48
N LYS A 103 -6.26 0.29 11.79
CA LYS A 103 -5.07 0.19 12.66
C LYS A 103 -4.88 -1.25 13.09
N LEU A 104 -3.90 -1.92 12.51
CA LEU A 104 -3.71 -3.36 12.66
C LEU A 104 -2.38 -3.69 13.33
N ASN A 105 -2.38 -4.78 14.09
CA ASN A 105 -1.21 -5.52 14.49
C ASN A 105 -1.09 -6.75 13.60
N TYR A 106 0.00 -6.82 12.84
CA TYR A 106 0.35 -7.93 11.97
C TYR A 106 1.30 -8.87 12.71
N LYS A 107 0.82 -10.07 13.04
CA LYS A 107 1.57 -11.11 13.72
C LYS A 107 1.98 -12.19 12.73
N TYR A 108 3.28 -12.37 12.54
CA TYR A 108 3.85 -13.27 11.55
C TYR A 108 5.03 -14.06 12.12
N MET A 109 5.30 -15.22 11.53
CA MET A 109 6.46 -16.04 11.88
C MET A 109 7.55 -15.88 10.83
N SER A 110 8.77 -15.63 11.28
CA SER A 110 9.97 -15.57 10.44
C SER A 110 11.07 -16.36 11.13
N GLU A 111 11.63 -17.35 10.44
CA GLU A 111 12.77 -18.14 10.95
C GLU A 111 12.52 -18.76 12.35
N GLY A 112 11.29 -19.23 12.60
CA GLY A 112 10.90 -19.80 13.89
C GLY A 112 10.62 -18.78 15.01
N THR A 113 10.79 -17.49 14.73
CA THR A 113 10.47 -16.40 15.66
C THR A 113 9.15 -15.74 15.29
N THR A 114 8.24 -15.61 16.27
CA THR A 114 7.01 -14.83 16.10
C THR A 114 7.31 -13.35 16.32
N SER A 115 6.99 -12.53 15.33
CA SER A 115 7.10 -11.07 15.39
C SER A 115 5.71 -10.43 15.25
N GLU A 116 5.55 -9.23 15.78
CA GLU A 116 4.35 -8.41 15.68
C GLU A 116 4.72 -7.01 15.19
N ARG A 117 3.97 -6.47 14.23
CA ARG A 117 4.20 -5.15 13.65
C ARG A 117 2.90 -4.37 13.53
N GLU A 118 2.90 -3.11 13.95
CA GLU A 118 1.82 -2.19 13.59
C GLU A 118 1.85 -1.90 12.09
N VAL A 119 0.70 -2.08 11.43
CA VAL A 119 0.50 -1.74 10.01
C VAL A 119 -0.81 -0.99 9.90
N TYR A 120 -0.77 0.23 9.38
CA TYR A 120 -1.97 1.05 9.22
C TYR A 120 -2.33 1.18 7.75
N PHE A 121 -3.62 1.16 7.43
CA PHE A 121 -4.13 1.41 6.09
C PHE A 121 -5.14 2.54 6.12
N LEU A 122 -4.93 3.55 5.27
CA LEU A 122 -5.91 4.60 5.02
C LEU A 122 -6.83 4.15 3.89
N GLN A 123 -8.13 4.11 4.14
CA GLN A 123 -9.13 3.93 3.11
C GLN A 123 -9.31 5.24 2.36
N ASP A 124 -9.09 5.20 1.05
CA ASP A 124 -9.36 6.32 0.18
C ASP A 124 -10.02 5.85 -1.10
N SER A 125 -11.27 6.26 -1.33
CA SER A 125 -11.97 6.04 -2.61
C SER A 125 -12.01 4.56 -3.01
N GLY A 126 -12.25 3.69 -2.03
CA GLY A 126 -12.32 2.24 -2.20
C GLY A 126 -10.98 1.52 -2.32
N VAL A 127 -9.84 2.22 -2.16
CA VAL A 127 -8.51 1.58 -2.06
C VAL A 127 -7.94 1.71 -0.65
N LEU A 128 -6.95 0.87 -0.35
CA LEU A 128 -6.19 0.95 0.89
C LEU A 128 -4.76 1.43 0.60
N LEU A 129 -4.34 2.48 1.30
CA LEU A 129 -3.00 3.03 1.25
C LEU A 129 -2.24 2.57 2.50
N GLU A 130 -1.17 1.81 2.33
CA GLU A 130 -0.30 1.40 3.42
C GLU A 130 0.46 2.61 4.00
N GLY A 131 0.43 2.73 5.32
CA GLY A 131 1.16 3.74 6.06
C GLY A 131 2.62 3.32 6.30
N ILE A 132 3.56 4.24 6.03
CA ILE A 132 4.99 4.04 6.29
C ILE A 132 5.46 5.05 7.35
N GLY A 133 6.09 4.56 8.40
CA GLY A 133 6.60 5.37 9.51
C GLY A 133 7.74 4.67 10.24
N ASN A 134 8.38 5.40 11.16
CA ASN A 134 9.46 4.86 11.99
C ASN A 134 8.89 4.08 13.17
N TYR A 135 9.49 2.95 13.50
CA TYR A 135 9.18 2.18 14.71
C TYR A 135 10.00 2.66 15.91
N SER A 136 9.43 2.52 17.10
CA SER A 136 10.02 2.96 18.37
C SER A 136 11.26 2.17 18.76
N ASP A 137 11.31 0.88 18.40
CA ASP A 137 12.45 0.01 18.62
C ASP A 137 12.57 -1.00 17.48
N ASN A 138 13.58 -0.85 16.63
CA ASN A 138 13.82 -1.74 15.48
C ASN A 138 14.45 -3.09 15.88
N SER A 139 14.90 -3.24 17.13
CA SER A 139 15.49 -4.48 17.66
C SER A 139 14.46 -5.36 18.36
N SER A 140 13.28 -4.83 18.66
CA SER A 140 12.20 -5.56 19.33
C SER A 140 11.44 -6.46 18.35
N PRO A 141 11.04 -7.68 18.76
CA PRO A 141 10.11 -8.51 17.96
C PRO A 141 8.72 -7.88 17.84
N LYS A 142 8.41 -6.86 18.67
CA LYS A 142 7.20 -6.06 18.59
C LYS A 142 7.52 -4.64 18.13
N GLN A 143 7.10 -4.32 16.90
CA GLN A 143 7.34 -3.06 16.23
C GLN A 143 6.09 -2.17 16.32
N VAL A 144 6.19 -1.05 17.04
CA VAL A 144 5.11 -0.05 17.24
C VAL A 144 5.57 1.28 16.66
N TYR A 145 4.72 2.01 15.93
CA TYR A 145 5.12 3.29 15.36
C TYR A 145 5.47 4.30 16.46
N VAL A 146 6.52 5.09 16.26
CA VAL A 146 6.89 6.20 17.16
C VAL A 146 5.74 7.18 17.35
N SER A 147 5.02 7.45 16.26
CA SER A 147 3.84 8.32 16.27
C SER A 147 2.91 7.99 15.12
N SER A 148 1.64 7.74 15.43
CA SER A 148 0.59 7.56 14.42
C SER A 148 0.42 8.78 13.52
N LYS A 149 0.80 9.99 13.97
CA LYS A 149 0.74 11.22 13.16
C LYS A 149 1.88 11.33 12.15
N ALA A 150 2.97 10.59 12.33
CA ALA A 150 4.12 10.58 11.44
C ALA A 150 4.03 9.50 10.36
N VAL A 151 2.94 8.72 10.34
CA VAL A 151 2.67 7.70 9.33
C VAL A 151 2.34 8.37 8.00
N ASN A 152 3.10 8.04 6.96
CA ASN A 152 2.96 8.58 5.63
C ASN A 152 2.30 7.56 4.69
N TYR A 153 1.11 7.89 4.19
CA TYR A 153 0.31 7.04 3.31
C TYR A 153 0.62 7.20 1.81
N SER A 154 1.48 8.16 1.42
CA SER A 154 1.87 8.39 0.02
C SER A 154 3.07 7.55 -0.42
N LYS A 155 3.70 6.80 0.50
CA LYS A 155 4.94 6.04 0.25
C LYS A 155 4.76 4.52 0.29
N GLY A 156 3.67 4.04 0.88
CA GLY A 156 3.39 2.61 1.00
C GLY A 156 2.75 2.02 -0.25
N ARG A 157 2.41 0.73 -0.18
CA ARG A 157 1.67 0.05 -1.24
C ARG A 157 0.22 0.56 -1.32
N ARG A 158 -0.30 0.64 -2.55
CA ARG A 158 -1.71 0.95 -2.84
C ARG A 158 -2.43 -0.33 -3.22
N LEU A 159 -3.29 -0.84 -2.35
CA LEU A 159 -4.03 -2.06 -2.58
C LEU A 159 -5.42 -1.74 -3.15
N THR A 160 -5.81 -2.44 -4.20
CA THR A 160 -7.14 -2.34 -4.83
C THR A 160 -8.03 -3.50 -4.38
N PRO A 161 -9.35 -3.33 -4.35
CA PRO A 161 -10.28 -4.42 -4.09
C PRO A 161 -10.04 -5.61 -5.02
N ALA A 162 -10.21 -6.82 -4.50
CA ALA A 162 -10.07 -8.08 -5.22
C ALA A 162 -11.15 -9.08 -4.75
N ASP A 163 -11.42 -10.12 -5.55
CA ASP A 163 -12.36 -11.16 -5.15
C ASP A 163 -11.71 -12.03 -4.07
N CYS A 164 -12.35 -12.12 -2.89
CA CYS A 164 -11.88 -12.95 -1.80
C CYS A 164 -11.76 -14.44 -2.13
N LYS A 165 -12.44 -14.92 -3.18
CA LYS A 165 -12.30 -16.29 -3.68
C LYS A 165 -10.91 -16.57 -4.26
N GLU A 166 -10.16 -15.55 -4.66
CA GLU A 166 -8.80 -15.71 -5.18
C GLU A 166 -7.78 -16.08 -4.08
N PHE A 167 -8.16 -15.92 -2.80
CA PHE A 167 -7.24 -16.07 -1.66
C PHE A 167 -7.73 -17.08 -0.61
N LYS A 168 -8.80 -17.82 -0.90
CA LYS A 168 -9.40 -18.85 -0.02
C LYS A 168 -8.95 -20.25 -0.40
#